data_AF-A0A936E320-F1
#
_entry.id   AF-A0A936E320-F1
#
_cell.length_a   1.000
_cell.length_b   1.000
_cell.length_c   1.000
_cell.angle_alpha   90.00
_cell.angle_beta   90.00
_cell.angle_gamma   90.00
#
_symmetry.space_group_name_H-M   'P 1'
#
loop_
_entity.id
_entity.type
_entity.pdbx_description
1 polymer ?
#
loop_
_entity_poly.entity_id
_entity_poly.type
_entity_poly.pdbx_seq_one_letter_code
_entity_poly.pdbx_strand_id
1 'polypeptide(L)'
;MNLKFEEWLVDQKGRQDEVGDFARGLNMPDVAQKLLGRKPDEHKNWADIVIGMSKPLHIATFNAAWQEFQVEKKLAADVPR
;
A
#
# COMPACT_ATOMS: atom_id res chain seq x y z
N MET A 1 5.34 8.48 -13.98
CA MET A 1 5.79 7.13 -13.56
C MET A 1 4.58 6.37 -13.02
N ASN A 2 4.41 5.08 -13.32
CA ASN A 2 3.37 4.27 -12.68
C ASN A 2 3.90 3.74 -11.35
N LEU A 3 3.91 4.59 -10.31
CA LEU A 3 4.25 4.17 -8.95
C LEU A 3 3.17 3.19 -8.47
N LYS A 4 3.59 1.99 -8.06
CA LYS A 4 2.71 0.99 -7.42
C LYS A 4 2.70 1.20 -5.91
N PHE A 5 1.56 0.89 -5.30
CA PHE A 5 1.41 0.96 -3.86
C PHE A 5 2.35 0.01 -3.15
N GLU A 6 2.59 -1.19 -3.71
CA GLU A 6 3.56 -2.15 -3.17
C GLU A 6 4.96 -1.55 -3.04
N GLU A 7 5.47 -0.92 -4.11
CA GLU A 7 6.79 -0.31 -4.15
C GLU A 7 6.87 0.85 -3.15
N TRP A 8 5.85 1.72 -3.14
CA TRP A 8 5.76 2.82 -2.18
C TRP A 8 5.77 2.32 -0.73
N LEU A 9 5.07 1.21 -0.45
CA LEU A 9 4.98 0.63 0.88
C LEU A 9 6.31 0.05 1.37
N VAL A 10 7.15 -0.49 0.46
CA VAL A 10 8.49 -0.97 0.80
C VAL A 10 9.34 0.18 1.35
N ASP A 11 9.27 1.35 0.73
CA ASP A 11 9.95 2.57 1.21
C ASP A 11 9.45 3.03 2.59
N GLN A 12 8.18 2.78 2.91
CA GLN A 12 7.62 3.17 4.20
C GLN A 12 8.10 2.30 5.38
N LYS A 13 8.78 1.17 5.16
CA LYS A 13 9.22 0.27 6.26
C LYS A 13 10.15 0.93 7.28
N GLY A 14 10.87 1.98 6.88
CA GLY A 14 11.76 2.74 7.75
C GLY A 14 11.05 3.69 8.72
N ARG A 15 9.75 3.96 8.52
CA ARG A 15 8.97 4.87 9.37
C ARG A 15 8.72 4.26 10.75
N GLN A 16 8.67 5.09 11.80
CA GLN A 16 8.36 4.68 13.17
C GLN A 16 6.88 4.83 13.55
N ASP A 17 6.08 5.38 12.65
CA ASP A 17 4.63 5.54 12.80
C ASP A 17 3.84 4.30 12.36
N GLU A 18 2.50 4.38 12.49
CA GLU A 18 1.57 3.30 12.19
C GLU A 18 1.69 2.80 10.75
N VAL A 19 1.99 3.67 9.78
CA VAL A 19 2.18 3.26 8.37
C VAL A 19 3.46 2.45 8.22
N GLY A 20 4.53 2.83 8.92
CA GLY A 20 5.75 2.04 8.99
C GLY A 20 5.56 0.69 9.68
N ASP A 21 4.76 0.64 10.75
CA ASP A 21 4.42 -0.62 11.43
C ASP A 21 3.58 -1.53 10.52
N PHE A 22 2.59 -0.96 9.83
CA PHE A 22 1.81 -1.65 8.83
C PHE A 22 2.69 -2.22 7.70
N ALA A 23 3.59 -1.42 7.14
CA ALA A 23 4.51 -1.85 6.09
C ALA A 23 5.46 -2.97 6.55
N ARG A 24 5.90 -2.94 7.81
CA ARG A 24 6.74 -3.99 8.43
C ARG A 24 5.97 -5.26 8.77
N GLY A 25 4.71 -5.12 9.19
CA GLY A 25 3.82 -6.23 9.53
C GLY A 25 3.33 -7.04 8.33
N LEU A 26 3.49 -6.52 7.11
CA LEU A 26 3.11 -7.18 5.88
C LEU A 26 4.20 -8.12 5.37
N ASN A 27 3.80 -9.36 5.10
CA ASN A 27 4.63 -10.31 4.37
C ASN A 27 4.52 -10.04 2.86
N MET A 28 5.35 -9.13 2.35
CA MET A 28 5.31 -8.68 0.95
C MET A 28 5.35 -9.82 -0.08
N PRO A 29 6.17 -10.89 0.08
CA PRO A 29 6.09 -12.07 -0.80
C PRO A 29 4.70 -12.73 -0.87
N ASP A 30 4.02 -12.88 0.26
CA ASP A 30 2.67 -13.47 0.32
C ASP A 30 1.63 -12.53 -0.32
N VAL A 31 1.76 -11.23 -0.05
CA VAL A 31 0.92 -10.19 -0.67
C VAL A 31 1.09 -10.16 -2.19
N ALA A 32 2.33 -10.19 -2.68
CA ALA A 32 2.65 -10.20 -4.11
C ALA A 32 2.03 -11.43 -4.81
N GLN A 33 2.09 -12.60 -4.16
CA GLN A 33 1.42 -13.81 -4.64
C GLN A 33 -0.11 -13.65 -4.69
N LYS A 34 -0.72 -13.02 -3.67
CA LYS A 34 -2.17 -12.75 -3.64
C LYS A 34 -2.59 -11.72 -4.70
N LEU A 35 -1.73 -10.78 -5.04
CA LEU A 35 -1.96 -9.78 -6.08
C LEU A 35 -1.77 -10.36 -7.50
N LEU A 36 -1.03 -11.45 -7.63
CA LEU A 36 -0.76 -12.11 -8.91
C LEU A 36 -2.06 -12.66 -9.53
N GLY A 37 -2.47 -12.10 -10.68
CA GLY A 37 -3.69 -12.50 -11.39
C GLY A 37 -4.97 -11.78 -10.93
N ARG A 38 -4.88 -10.83 -9.99
CA ARG A 38 -6.04 -10.00 -9.62
C ARG A 38 -6.28 -8.86 -10.62
N LYS A 39 -7.53 -8.36 -10.65
CA LYS A 39 -8.02 -7.29 -11.53
C LYS A 39 -7.15 -6.01 -11.46
N PRO A 40 -7.22 -5.11 -12.45
CA PRO A 40 -6.38 -3.90 -12.48
C PRO A 40 -6.67 -2.87 -11.38
N ASP A 41 -7.70 -3.08 -10.55
CA ASP A 41 -8.06 -2.16 -9.47
C ASP A 41 -7.17 -2.42 -8.24
N GLU A 42 -6.04 -1.71 -8.20
CA GLU A 42 -5.01 -1.85 -7.17
C GLU A 42 -5.58 -1.60 -5.76
N HIS A 43 -6.41 -0.58 -5.59
CA HIS A 43 -7.03 -0.25 -4.30
C HIS A 43 -7.90 -1.41 -3.79
N LYS A 44 -8.80 -1.92 -4.64
CA LYS A 44 -9.70 -3.01 -4.27
C LYS A 44 -8.95 -4.28 -3.88
N ASN A 45 -7.88 -4.60 -4.60
CA ASN A 45 -7.08 -5.79 -4.32
C ASN A 45 -6.38 -5.70 -2.98
N TRP A 46 -5.82 -4.53 -2.65
CA TRP A 46 -5.20 -4.28 -1.36
C TRP A 46 -6.21 -4.25 -0.22
N ALA A 47 -7.37 -3.61 -0.42
CA ALA A 47 -8.43 -3.61 0.57
C ALA A 47 -8.88 -5.03 0.94
N ASP A 48 -9.04 -5.92 -0.05
CA ASP A 48 -9.39 -7.33 0.17
C ASP A 48 -8.33 -8.08 0.98
N ILE A 49 -7.05 -7.82 0.71
CA ILE A 49 -5.92 -8.39 1.47
C ILE A 49 -5.93 -7.89 2.91
N VAL A 50 -6.13 -6.59 3.12
CA VAL A 50 -6.15 -5.97 4.46
C VAL A 50 -7.37 -6.41 5.27
N ILE A 51 -8.54 -6.55 4.65
CA ILE A 51 -9.75 -7.09 5.31
C ILE A 51 -9.53 -8.54 5.76
N GLY A 52 -8.75 -9.33 4.99
CA GLY A 52 -8.37 -10.69 5.36
C GLY A 52 -7.39 -10.77 6.54
N MET A 53 -6.76 -9.66 6.95
CA MET A 53 -5.86 -9.63 8.10
C MET A 53 -6.67 -9.50 9.38
N SER A 54 -6.43 -10.37 10.36
CA SER A 54 -7.22 -10.48 11.60
C SER A 54 -7.08 -9.27 12.56
N LYS A 55 -6.53 -8.14 12.12
CA LYS A 55 -6.29 -6.96 12.97
C LYS A 55 -7.07 -5.75 12.44
N PRO A 56 -8.14 -5.32 13.14
CA PRO A 56 -9.01 -4.22 12.68
C PRO A 56 -8.30 -2.87 12.56
N LEU A 57 -7.21 -2.64 13.31
CA LEU A 57 -6.41 -1.42 13.24
C LEU A 57 -5.79 -1.20 11.84
N HIS A 58 -5.53 -2.28 11.10
CA HIS A 58 -4.88 -2.22 9.79
C HIS A 58 -5.75 -1.58 8.71
N ILE A 59 -7.08 -1.56 8.86
CA ILE A 59 -7.98 -0.92 7.89
C ILE A 59 -7.82 0.61 7.95
N ALA A 60 -7.78 1.17 9.16
CA ALA A 60 -7.59 2.61 9.34
C ALA A 60 -6.22 3.06 8.83
N THR A 61 -5.17 2.33 9.21
CA THR A 61 -3.80 2.59 8.75
C THR A 61 -3.64 2.42 7.24
N PHE A 62 -4.27 1.40 6.64
CA PHE A 62 -4.30 1.22 5.20
C PHE A 62 -4.94 2.40 4.48
N ASN A 63 -6.10 2.88 4.96
CA ASN A 63 -6.78 4.02 4.35
C ASN A 63 -5.92 5.29 4.42
N ALA A 64 -5.24 5.54 5.55
CA ALA A 64 -4.31 6.66 5.69
C ALA A 64 -3.12 6.53 4.71
N ALA A 65 -2.47 5.37 4.70
CA ALA A 65 -1.37 5.06 3.80
C ALA A 65 -1.75 5.20 2.32
N TRP A 66 -2.97 4.76 1.96
CA TRP A 66 -3.49 4.88 0.60
C TRP A 66 -3.71 6.34 0.18
N GLN A 67 -4.18 7.20 1.09
CA GLN A 67 -4.31 8.64 0.81
C GLN A 67 -2.95 9.29 0.58
N GLU A 68 -1.96 9.01 1.44
CA GLU A 68 -0.58 9.50 1.27
C GLU A 68 0.00 9.07 -0.08
N PHE A 69 -0.10 7.78 -0.42
CA PHE A 69 0.32 7.25 -1.71
C PHE A 69 -0.34 7.96 -2.89
N GLN A 70 -1.65 8.23 -2.82
CA GLN A 70 -2.37 8.90 -3.92
C GLN A 70 -1.91 10.35 -4.11
N VAL A 71 -1.52 11.03 -3.03
CA VAL A 71 -0.93 12.37 -3.09
C VAL A 71 0.44 12.31 -3.75
N GLU A 72 1.32 11.41 -3.29
CA GLU A 72 2.66 11.23 -3.87
C GLU A 72 2.62 10.78 -5.32
N LYS A 73 1.72 9.86 -5.68
CA LYS A 73 1.51 9.39 -7.05
C LYS A 73 1.07 10.53 -7.97
N LYS A 74 0.22 11.44 -7.49
CA LYS A 74 -0.17 12.65 -8.25
C LYS A 74 1.00 13.61 -8.38
N LEU A 75 1.74 13.88 -7.30
CA LEU A 75 2.93 14.73 -7.32
C LEU A 75 3.98 14.20 -8.31
N ALA A 76 4.25 12.90 -8.29
CA ALA A 76 5.17 12.23 -9.20
C ALA A 76 4.66 12.18 -10.66
N ALA A 77 3.37 12.40 -10.89
CA ALA A 77 2.77 12.55 -12.22
C ALA A 77 2.75 14.02 -12.69
N ASP A 78 2.76 14.97 -11.77
CA ASP A 78 2.67 16.41 -12.02
C ASP A 78 4.03 17.07 -12.30
N VAL A 79 5.17 16.42 -11.99
CA VAL A 79 6.50 16.95 -12.36
C VAL A 79 6.64 17.00 -13.88
N PRO A 80 6.67 18.19 -14.52
CA PRO A 80 6.96 18.30 -15.94
C PRO A 80 8.43 17.97 -16.16
N ARG A 81 8.70 17.09 -17.12
CA ARG A 81 10.03 16.70 -17.55
C ARG A 81 10.67 17.77 -18.43
#